data_AF-A0A7C7MFP4-F1
#
_entry.id   AF-A0A7C7MFP4-F1
#
_cell.length_a   1.000
_cell.length_b   1.000
_cell.length_c   1.000
_cell.angle_alpha   90.00
_cell.angle_beta   90.00
_cell.angle_gamma   90.00
#
_symmetry.space_group_name_H-M   'P 1'
#
loop_
_entity.id
_entity.type
_entity.pdbx_description
1 polymer ?
#
loop_
_entity_poly.entity_id
_entity_poly.type
_entity_poly.pdbx_seq_one_letter_code
_entity_poly.pdbx_strand_id
1 'polypeptide(L)'
;MIVNEINELHELGYKEIILTGTQLGSYGFDLINENLESLIKYIMTETSIERLRISSIQAHEISEKLLGIYKKYKNRICNHFHL
;
A
#
# COMPACT_ATOMS: atom_id res chain seq x y z
N MET A 1 14.32 -4.83 2.17
CA MET A 1 13.57 -3.69 1.60
C MET A 1 12.10 -4.02 1.63
N ILE A 2 11.31 -3.34 2.48
CA ILE A 2 9.84 -3.38 2.64
C ILE A 2 9.15 -4.76 2.60
N VAL A 3 9.11 -5.45 1.47
CA VAL A 3 8.49 -6.79 1.33
C VAL A 3 9.09 -7.81 2.31
N ASN A 4 10.42 -7.85 2.44
CA ASN A 4 11.05 -8.78 3.38
C ASN A 4 10.63 -8.48 4.82
N GLU A 5 10.54 -7.21 5.20
CA GLU A 5 10.11 -6.77 6.53
C GLU A 5 8.64 -7.13 6.77
N ILE A 6 7.78 -6.94 5.76
CA ILE A 6 6.37 -7.36 5.83
C ILE A 6 6.26 -8.87 6.00
N ASN A 7 7.04 -9.65 5.26
CA ASN A 7 7.02 -11.11 5.36
C ASN A 7 7.56 -11.57 6.72
N GLU A 8 8.64 -10.97 7.23
CA GLU A 8 9.15 -11.24 8.58
C GLU A 8 8.10 -10.94 9.67
N LEU A 9 7.42 -9.79 9.57
CA LEU A 9 6.31 -9.45 10.47
C LEU A 9 5.14 -10.43 10.30
N HIS A 10 4.82 -10.84 9.09
CA HIS A 10 3.76 -11.81 8.86
C HIS A 10 4.06 -13.17 9.51
N GLU A 11 5.31 -13.66 9.40
CA GLU A 11 5.76 -14.89 10.07
C GLU A 11 5.71 -14.77 11.61
N LEU A 12 5.88 -13.56 12.15
CA LEU A 12 5.69 -13.28 13.57
C LEU A 12 4.21 -13.21 14.00
N GLY A 13 3.27 -13.40 13.07
CA GLY A 13 1.83 -13.45 13.32
C GLY A 13 1.11 -12.10 13.20
N TYR A 14 1.79 -11.06 12.70
CA TYR A 14 1.12 -9.79 12.40
C TYR A 14 0.25 -9.95 11.14
N LYS A 15 -1.00 -9.47 11.23
CA LYS A 15 -2.03 -9.65 10.19
C LYS A 15 -2.36 -8.38 9.42
N GLU A 16 -1.90 -7.24 9.92
CA GLU A 16 -2.15 -5.93 9.33
C GLU A 16 -0.87 -5.12 9.27
N ILE A 17 -0.60 -4.56 8.09
CA ILE A 17 0.46 -3.59 7.87
C ILE A 17 -0.20 -2.26 7.48
N ILE A 18 0.30 -1.18 8.08
CA ILE A 18 -0.17 0.19 7.82
C ILE A 18 0.97 0.95 7.14
N LEU A 19 0.77 1.38 5.91
CA LEU A 19 1.68 2.32 5.24
C LEU A 19 1.42 3.72 5.80
N THR A 20 2.47 4.30 6.37
CA THR A 20 2.46 5.64 6.96
C THR A 20 3.50 6.53 6.30
N GLY A 21 3.17 7.81 6.09
CA GLY A 21 4.09 8.81 5.58
C GLY A 21 3.47 10.20 5.68
N THR A 22 4.28 11.26 5.60
CA THR A 22 3.81 12.65 5.65
C THR A 22 3.03 13.04 4.39
N GLN A 23 3.45 12.54 3.23
CA GLN A 23 2.77 12.73 1.95
C GLN A 23 2.86 11.46 1.11
N LEU A 24 2.09 10.43 1.50
CA LEU A 24 2.13 9.09 0.91
C LEU A 24 1.87 9.08 -0.60
N GLY A 25 0.98 9.93 -1.12
CA GLY A 25 0.72 9.99 -2.56
C GLY A 25 1.91 10.52 -3.38
N SER A 26 2.89 11.16 -2.75
CA SER A 26 4.15 11.59 -3.38
C SER A 26 5.28 10.57 -3.26
N TYR A 27 5.00 9.35 -2.76
CA TYR A 27 5.99 8.29 -2.73
C TYR A 27 6.57 8.06 -4.13
N GLY A 28 7.90 7.97 -4.21
CA GLY A 28 8.62 7.77 -5.47
C GLY A 28 8.88 9.05 -6.27
N PHE A 29 8.59 10.23 -5.73
CA PHE A 29 8.92 11.51 -6.40
C PHE A 29 10.41 11.66 -6.75
N ASP A 30 11.29 11.10 -5.92
CA ASP A 30 12.74 11.07 -6.10
C ASP A 30 13.26 9.76 -6.72
N LEU A 31 12.36 8.83 -7.05
CA LEU A 31 12.68 7.52 -7.62
C LEU A 31 12.30 7.45 -9.10
N ILE A 32 13.07 6.67 -9.86
CA ILE A 32 12.81 6.50 -11.30
C ILE A 32 11.75 5.41 -11.47
N ASN A 33 10.60 5.78 -12.05
CA ASN A 33 9.48 4.87 -12.38
C ASN A 33 8.80 4.16 -11.19
N GLU A 34 9.06 4.59 -9.97
CA GLU A 34 8.35 4.10 -8.78
C GLU A 34 7.31 5.12 -8.32
N ASN A 35 6.17 4.64 -7.85
CA ASN A 35 5.12 5.45 -7.26
C ASN A 35 4.36 4.63 -6.21
N LEU A 36 3.42 5.28 -5.52
CA LEU A 36 2.61 4.59 -4.51
C LEU A 36 1.87 3.39 -5.12
N GLU A 37 1.36 3.51 -6.35
CA GLU A 37 0.68 2.41 -7.03
C GLU A 37 1.58 1.20 -7.31
N SER A 38 2.84 1.41 -7.71
CA SER A 38 3.81 0.33 -7.93
C SER A 38 4.17 -0.35 -6.62
N LEU A 39 4.39 0.43 -5.55
CA LEU A 39 4.66 -0.11 -4.22
C LEU A 39 3.51 -0.98 -3.69
N ILE A 40 2.27 -0.50 -3.77
CA ILE A 40 1.11 -1.28 -3.31
C ILE A 40 0.98 -2.57 -4.11
N LYS A 41 1.15 -2.51 -5.44
CA LYS A 41 1.11 -3.72 -6.28
C LYS A 41 2.20 -4.69 -5.88
N TYR A 42 3.43 -4.20 -5.66
CA TYR A 42 4.57 -5.01 -5.26
C TYR A 42 4.33 -5.70 -3.91
N ILE A 43 3.82 -4.98 -2.90
CA ILE A 43 3.42 -5.58 -1.61
C ILE A 43 2.35 -6.64 -1.82
N MET A 44 1.33 -6.37 -2.64
CA MET A 44 0.23 -7.30 -2.87
C MET A 44 0.64 -8.57 -3.63
N THR A 45 1.67 -8.50 -4.48
CA THR A 45 2.18 -9.67 -5.24
C THR A 45 3.18 -10.48 -4.45
N GLU A 46 4.06 -9.84 -3.69
CA GLU A 46 5.20 -10.51 -3.04
C GLU A 46 4.95 -10.88 -1.57
N THR A 47 3.78 -10.55 -1.02
CA THR A 47 3.44 -10.86 0.37
C THR A 47 2.08 -11.54 0.48
N SER A 48 1.90 -12.34 1.52
CA SER A 48 0.62 -13.00 1.86
C SER A 48 -0.16 -12.30 2.97
N ILE A 49 0.28 -11.10 3.40
CA ILE A 49 -0.36 -10.35 4.49
C ILE A 49 -1.86 -10.20 4.26
N GLU A 50 -2.64 -10.45 5.31
CA GLU A 50 -4.10 -10.45 5.24
C GLU A 50 -4.67 -9.05 5.02
N ARG A 51 -4.03 -8.03 5.61
CA ARG A 51 -4.50 -6.66 5.53
C ARG A 51 -3.38 -5.65 5.28
N LEU A 52 -3.58 -4.81 4.27
CA LEU A 52 -2.83 -3.59 4.04
C LEU A 52 -3.76 -2.40 4.22
N ARG A 53 -3.33 -1.43 5.02
CA ARG A 53 -3.98 -0.14 5.19
C ARG A 53 -3.05 0.95 4.70
N ILE A 54 -3.63 1.90 3.98
CA ILE A 54 -2.95 3.15 3.66
C ILE A 54 -3.51 4.19 4.60
N SER A 55 -2.64 4.97 5.26
CA SER A 55 -3.09 6.01 6.18
C SER A 55 -3.67 7.20 5.41
N SER A 56 -3.08 8.38 5.54
CA SER A 56 -3.58 9.62 4.96
C SER A 56 -3.12 9.75 3.50
N ILE A 57 -4.08 9.87 2.60
CA ILE A 57 -3.85 10.30 1.23
C ILE A 57 -4.79 11.46 0.91
N GLN A 58 -4.35 12.40 0.09
CA GLN A 58 -5.18 13.54 -0.27
C GLN A 58 -6.17 13.17 -1.38
N ALA A 59 -7.33 13.82 -1.43
CA ALA A 59 -8.37 13.50 -2.41
C ALA A 59 -7.87 13.58 -3.87
N HIS A 60 -6.95 14.51 -4.17
CA HIS A 60 -6.38 14.66 -5.50
C HIS A 60 -5.36 13.57 -5.88
N GLU A 61 -4.87 12.80 -4.89
CA GLU A 61 -3.94 11.68 -5.09
C GLU A 61 -4.71 10.37 -5.43
N ILE A 62 -6.03 10.37 -5.32
CA ILE A 62 -6.88 9.22 -5.66
C ILE A 62 -7.05 9.13 -7.18
N SER A 63 -6.15 8.39 -7.81
CA SER A 63 -6.18 8.12 -9.25
C SER A 63 -7.11 6.94 -9.60
N GLU A 64 -7.64 6.91 -10.83
CA GLU A 64 -8.38 5.74 -11.36
C GLU A 64 -7.54 4.45 -11.29
N LYS A 65 -6.21 4.56 -11.43
CA LYS A 65 -5.29 3.43 -11.29
C LYS A 65 -5.26 2.91 -9.85
N LEU A 66 -5.15 3.83 -8.87
CA LEU A 66 -5.19 3.49 -7.45
C LEU A 66 -6.52 2.83 -7.08
N LEU A 67 -7.65 3.40 -7.53
CA LEU A 67 -8.98 2.79 -7.35
C LEU A 67 -9.06 1.39 -7.96
N GLY A 68 -8.48 1.18 -9.15
CA GLY A 68 -8.36 -0.14 -9.77
C GLY A 68 -7.60 -1.16 -8.91
N ILE A 69 -6.53 -0.74 -8.24
CA ILE A 69 -5.76 -1.58 -7.31
C ILE A 69 -6.61 -1.92 -6.08
N TYR A 70 -7.26 -0.94 -5.47
CA TYR A 70 -8.16 -1.15 -4.34
C TYR A 70 -9.27 -2.14 -4.69
N LYS A 71 -9.89 -1.99 -5.86
CA LYS A 71 -10.95 -2.89 -6.32
C LYS A 71 -10.44 -4.31 -6.58
N LYS A 72 -9.24 -4.45 -7.18
CA LYS A 72 -8.59 -5.74 -7.44
C LYS A 72 -8.25 -6.48 -6.15
N TYR A 73 -7.76 -5.78 -5.14
CA TYR A 73 -7.33 -6.35 -3.86
C TYR A 73 -8.29 -6.04 -2.71
N LYS A 74 -9.59 -5.84 -2.99
CA LYS A 74 -10.62 -5.38 -2.03
C LYS A 74 -10.76 -6.19 -0.74
N ASN A 75 -10.27 -7.43 -0.73
CA ASN A 75 -10.31 -8.34 0.43
C ASN A 75 -9.07 -8.20 1.33
N ARG A 76 -8.01 -7.57 0.82
CA ARG A 76 -6.72 -7.37 1.50
C ARG A 76 -6.40 -5.90 1.73
N ILE A 77 -6.86 -5.00 0.86
CA ILE A 77 -6.75 -3.55 1.07
C ILE A 77 -7.98 -3.05 1.81
N CYS A 78 -7.78 -2.21 2.82
CA CYS A 78 -8.88 -1.61 3.55
C CYS A 78 -9.67 -0.62 2.67
N ASN A 79 -10.97 -0.79 2.53
CA ASN A 79 -11.84 -0.01 1.62
C ASN A 79 -12.21 1.40 2.14
N HIS A 80 -11.40 2.00 3.00
CA HIS A 80 -11.58 3.39 3.43
C HIS A 80 -10.31 4.18 3.17
N PHE A 81 -10.48 5.43 2.76
CA PHE A 81 -9.42 6.42 2.69
C PHE A 81 -9.50 7.29 3.93
N HIS A 82 -8.36 7.54 4.58
CA HIS A 82 -8.28 8.65 5.53
C HIS A 82 -7.96 9.89 4.71
N LEU A 83 -8.91 10.84 4.70
CA LEU A 83 -8.81 12.14 4.03
C LEU A 83 -8.50 13.22 5.07
#